data_AF-A0A9Q0KRI8-F1
#
_entry.id   AF-A0A9Q0KRI8-F1
#
_cell.length_a   1.000
_cell.length_b   1.000
_cell.length_c   1.000
_cell.angle_alpha   90.00
_cell.angle_beta   90.00
_cell.angle_gamma   90.00
#
_symmetry.space_group_name_H-M   'P 1'
#
loop_
_entity.id
_entity.type
_entity.pdbx_description
1 polymer ?
#
loop_
_entity_poly.entity_id
_entity_poly.type
_entity_poly.pdbx_seq_one_letter_code
_entity_poly.pdbx_strand_id
1 'polypeptide(L)'
;MFSESCPPLPWDKEHSYTRDAVELYYEVGSAAPLSKNEVLRHLLEGTAGSLAEGICDEEKDVQESNRGVSAGKGHKWIKIEEKKPLHSVLRQPDLVIPGIPVFYVVSRRTTFYRVFRAGNWTPP
;
A
#
# COMPACT_ATOMS: atom_id res chain seq x y z
N MET A 1 -13.58 -7.75 -13.80
CA MET A 1 -14.28 -6.97 -12.77
C MET A 1 -15.03 -5.78 -13.37
N PHE A 2 -14.39 -4.97 -14.23
CA PHE A 2 -15.03 -3.80 -14.86
C PHE A 2 -15.19 -3.91 -16.39
N SER A 3 -15.26 -5.12 -16.94
CA SER A 3 -15.46 -5.33 -18.38
C SER A 3 -16.95 -5.17 -18.74
N GLU A 4 -17.22 -4.81 -20.00
CA GLU A 4 -18.60 -4.67 -20.51
C GLU A 4 -19.40 -5.98 -20.46
N SER A 5 -18.71 -7.12 -20.47
CA SER A 5 -19.30 -8.45 -20.30
C SER A 5 -19.60 -8.83 -18.85
N CYS A 6 -19.16 -8.05 -17.87
CA CYS A 6 -19.49 -8.29 -16.46
C CYS A 6 -20.90 -7.75 -16.15
N PRO A 7 -21.66 -8.42 -15.26
CA PRO A 7 -22.90 -7.85 -14.76
C PRO A 7 -22.62 -6.48 -14.09
N PRO A 8 -23.56 -5.53 -14.18
CA PRO A 8 -23.39 -4.20 -13.60
C PRO A 8 -23.21 -4.31 -12.09
N LEU A 9 -22.34 -3.45 -11.54
CA LEU A 9 -22.09 -3.39 -10.11
C LEU A 9 -23.35 -2.81 -9.43
N PRO A 10 -23.95 -3.47 -8.44
CA PRO A 10 -25.25 -3.07 -7.88
C PRO A 10 -25.23 -1.69 -7.20
N TRP A 11 -24.04 -1.22 -6.81
CA TRP A 11 -23.81 0.09 -6.21
C TRP A 11 -23.46 1.17 -7.24
N ASP A 12 -23.05 0.82 -8.47
CA ASP A 12 -22.65 1.76 -9.52
C ASP A 12 -23.84 2.13 -10.43
N LYS A 13 -24.81 2.83 -9.85
CA LYS A 13 -26.05 3.22 -10.56
C LYS A 13 -25.81 4.12 -11.77
N GLU A 14 -24.70 4.85 -11.78
CA GLU A 14 -24.33 5.78 -12.85
C GLU A 14 -23.42 5.14 -13.90
N HIS A 15 -23.08 3.85 -13.76
CA HIS A 15 -22.15 3.14 -14.64
C HIS A 15 -20.81 3.88 -14.81
N SER A 16 -20.33 4.46 -13.70
CA SER A 16 -19.10 5.24 -13.68
C SER A 16 -17.85 4.36 -13.65
N TYR A 17 -17.93 3.11 -13.19
CA TYR A 17 -16.80 2.20 -13.02
C TYR A 17 -16.61 1.30 -14.24
N THR A 18 -16.19 1.91 -15.35
CA THR A 18 -15.79 1.21 -16.58
C THR A 18 -14.28 1.03 -16.66
N ARG A 19 -13.86 0.05 -17.48
CA ARG A 19 -12.44 -0.31 -17.65
C ARG A 19 -11.53 0.85 -18.06
N ASP A 20 -12.04 1.80 -18.84
CA ASP A 20 -11.35 3.00 -19.31
C ASP A 20 -11.39 4.17 -18.31
N ALA A 21 -12.32 4.15 -17.37
CA ALA A 21 -12.55 5.23 -16.41
C ALA A 21 -11.81 5.02 -15.09
N VAL A 22 -11.62 3.76 -14.68
CA VAL A 22 -10.99 3.43 -13.39
C VAL A 22 -9.49 3.64 -13.39
N GLU A 23 -8.99 4.08 -12.25
CA GLU A 23 -7.58 4.15 -11.93
C GLU A 23 -7.30 3.41 -10.62
N LEU A 24 -6.10 2.85 -10.51
CA LEU A 24 -5.68 2.05 -9.36
C LEU A 24 -4.64 2.80 -8.54
N TYR A 25 -4.76 2.76 -7.21
CA TYR A 25 -3.91 3.47 -6.27
C TYR A 25 -3.51 2.59 -5.08
N TYR A 26 -2.36 2.91 -4.49
CA TYR A 26 -2.00 2.48 -3.13
C TYR A 26 -1.68 3.69 -2.26
N GLU A 27 -1.80 3.51 -0.95
CA GLU A 27 -1.45 4.52 0.05
C GLU A 27 0.01 4.35 0.48
N VAL A 28 0.72 5.47 0.62
CA VAL A 28 2.09 5.54 1.15
C VAL A 28 2.13 6.44 2.37
N GLY A 29 2.97 6.07 3.33
CA GLY A 29 3.25 6.88 4.52
C GLY A 29 2.27 6.65 5.67
N SER A 30 1.36 5.68 5.56
CA SER A 30 0.45 5.29 6.64
C SER A 30 1.11 4.38 7.70
N ALA A 31 2.21 3.69 7.35
CA ALA A 31 2.93 2.80 8.25
C ALA A 31 4.44 2.85 8.02
N ALA A 32 5.22 2.53 9.06
CA ALA A 32 6.67 2.37 8.97
C ALA A 32 7.01 0.96 8.46
N PRO A 33 8.01 0.81 7.57
CA PRO A 33 8.52 -0.51 7.18
C PRO A 33 9.09 -1.26 8.39
N LEU A 34 8.90 -2.57 8.43
CA LEU A 34 9.54 -3.44 9.43
C LEU A 34 11.06 -3.47 9.20
N SER A 35 11.83 -3.45 10.28
CA SER A 35 13.26 -3.76 10.26
C SER A 35 13.49 -5.23 9.90
N LYS A 36 14.71 -5.56 9.43
CA LYS A 36 15.08 -6.96 9.10
C LYS A 36 14.84 -7.91 10.28
N ASN A 37 15.13 -7.46 11.50
CA ASN A 37 14.94 -8.24 12.72
C ASN A 37 13.45 -8.50 12.99
N GLU A 38 12.59 -7.49 12.78
CA GLU A 38 11.14 -7.66 12.93
C GLU A 38 10.56 -8.62 11.90
N VAL A 39 11.02 -8.53 10.64
CA VAL A 39 10.64 -9.47 9.58
C VAL A 39 11.04 -10.90 9.97
N LEU A 40 12.28 -11.11 10.40
CA LEU A 40 12.75 -12.43 10.83
C LEU A 40 11.96 -12.96 12.03
N ARG A 41 11.70 -12.12 13.03
CA ARG A 41 10.91 -12.48 14.20
C ARG A 41 9.50 -12.93 13.82
N HIS A 42 8.84 -12.23 12.90
CA HIS A 42 7.51 -12.62 12.40
C HIS A 42 7.55 -13.90 11.56
N LEU A 43 8.58 -14.10 10.73
CA LEU A 43 8.74 -15.33 9.95
C LEU A 43 9.03 -16.56 10.82
N LEU A 44 9.73 -16.36 11.94
CA LEU A 44 10.09 -17.41 12.90
C LEU A 44 9.07 -17.56 14.03
N GLU A 45 8.00 -16.75 14.03
CA GLU A 45 6.98 -16.76 15.08
C GLU A 45 6.36 -18.16 15.22
N GLY A 46 6.35 -18.70 16.45
CA GLY A 46 5.93 -20.07 16.73
C GLY A 46 7.02 -21.15 16.57
N THR A 47 8.25 -20.76 16.24
CA THR A 47 9.43 -21.65 16.21
C THR A 47 10.43 -21.30 17.32
N ALA A 48 11.34 -22.21 17.66
CA ALA A 48 12.43 -21.93 18.60
C ALA A 48 13.34 -20.76 18.15
N GLY A 49 13.35 -20.45 16.85
CA GLY A 49 14.10 -19.33 16.28
C GLY A 49 13.52 -17.94 16.62
N SER A 50 12.27 -17.83 17.11
CA SER A 50 11.68 -16.53 17.45
C SER A 50 12.32 -15.87 18.67
N LEU A 51 13.01 -16.65 19.51
CA LEU A 51 13.70 -16.19 20.72
C LEU A 51 15.20 -15.92 20.50
N ALA A 52 15.72 -16.21 19.30
CA ALA A 52 17.12 -15.97 18.98
C ALA A 52 17.36 -14.48 18.74
N GLU A 53 17.84 -13.78 19.75
CA GLU A 53 18.38 -12.42 19.61
C GLU A 53 19.73 -12.50 18.87
N GLY A 54 19.85 -11.84 17.70
CA GLY A 54 21.16 -11.60 17.07
C GLY A 54 21.50 -12.39 15.79
N ILE A 55 20.54 -12.72 14.92
CA ILE A 55 20.86 -13.42 13.64
C ILE A 55 21.48 -12.48 12.57
N CYS A 56 21.43 -11.16 12.74
CA CYS A 56 21.87 -10.20 11.70
C CYS A 56 22.86 -9.15 12.21
N ASP A 57 23.82 -9.54 13.04
CA ASP A 57 24.88 -8.64 13.51
C ASP A 57 26.15 -8.75 12.65
N GLU A 58 26.02 -8.46 11.35
CA GLU A 58 27.18 -8.18 10.49
C GLU A 58 26.85 -7.01 9.56
N GLU A 59 27.15 -5.81 10.08
CA GLU A 59 27.99 -4.75 9.48
C GLU A 59 27.43 -3.36 9.79
N LYS A 60 28.22 -2.64 10.60
CA LYS A 60 28.14 -1.19 10.77
C LYS A 60 28.27 -0.53 9.38
N ASP A 61 27.22 0.11 8.91
CA ASP A 61 27.41 1.45 8.37
C ASP A 61 26.18 2.37 8.55
N VAL A 62 26.50 3.52 9.12
CA VAL A 62 25.77 4.79 9.18
C VAL A 62 24.38 4.82 9.80
N GLN A 63 24.41 5.26 11.06
CA GLN A 63 23.45 6.17 11.69
C GLN A 63 22.11 5.52 12.04
N GLU A 64 22.06 5.12 13.31
CA GLU A 64 20.94 5.31 14.21
C GLU A 64 20.32 6.69 13.97
N SER A 65 19.51 6.79 12.92
CA SER A 65 18.70 7.97 12.71
C SER A 65 17.58 7.81 13.70
N ASN A 66 17.83 8.37 14.88
CA ASN A 66 16.85 8.94 15.78
C ASN A 66 16.08 10.03 15.02
N ARG A 67 15.47 9.68 13.89
CA ARG A 67 14.47 10.46 13.19
C ARG A 67 13.25 10.28 14.05
N GLY A 68 13.16 11.15 15.06
CA GLY A 68 11.92 11.47 15.71
C GLY A 68 10.83 11.46 14.66
N VAL A 69 9.80 10.66 14.92
CA VAL A 69 8.65 10.42 14.07
C VAL A 69 8.18 11.76 13.53
N SER A 70 8.60 12.10 12.32
CA SER A 70 7.93 13.12 11.55
C SER A 70 6.70 12.42 11.00
N ALA A 71 5.68 12.31 11.86
CA ALA A 71 4.29 12.18 11.46
C ALA A 71 3.86 13.47 10.73
N GLY A 72 4.54 13.77 9.62
CA GLY A 72 4.54 15.08 8.99
C GLY A 72 4.58 15.05 7.46
N LYS A 73 4.75 13.89 6.84
CA LYS A 73 4.37 13.72 5.43
C LYS A 73 3.01 13.05 5.44
N GLY A 74 1.96 13.83 5.15
CA GLY A 74 0.61 13.31 4.99
C GLY A 74 0.58 12.10 4.06
N HIS A 75 -0.41 11.23 4.27
CA HIS A 75 -0.62 10.05 3.44
C HIS A 75 -0.72 10.47 1.96
N LYS A 76 -0.05 9.71 1.10
CA LYS A 76 0.02 10.02 -0.34
C LYS A 76 -0.55 8.88 -1.15
N TRP A 77 -1.47 9.21 -2.05
CA TRP A 77 -1.98 8.29 -3.06
C TRP A 77 -0.99 8.16 -4.22
N ILE A 78 -0.47 6.95 -4.44
CA ILE A 78 0.37 6.65 -5.59
C ILE A 78 -0.45 5.90 -6.64
N LYS A 79 -0.53 6.46 -7.85
CA LYS A 79 -1.21 5.83 -8.98
C LYS A 79 -0.37 4.66 -9.49
N ILE A 80 -1.02 3.51 -9.67
CA ILE A 80 -0.44 2.31 -10.27
C ILE A 80 -0.67 2.34 -11.76
N GLU A 81 0.38 2.01 -12.51
CA GLU A 81 0.24 1.68 -13.92
C GLU A 81 -0.31 0.25 -14.04
N GLU A 82 -1.52 0.13 -14.55
CA GLU A 82 -2.27 -1.12 -14.53
C GLU A 82 -1.59 -2.29 -15.26
N LYS A 83 -0.78 -2.01 -16.29
CA LYS A 83 -0.05 -3.06 -17.03
C LYS A 83 1.14 -3.60 -16.25
N LYS A 84 1.51 -3.00 -15.12
CA LYS A 84 2.61 -3.50 -14.28
C LYS A 84 2.18 -4.79 -13.57
N PRO A 85 3.06 -5.80 -13.52
CA PRO A 85 2.77 -7.00 -12.76
C PRO A 85 2.77 -6.68 -11.27
N LEU A 86 1.90 -7.37 -10.52
CA LEU A 86 1.70 -7.13 -9.08
C LEU A 86 3.02 -7.16 -8.30
N HIS A 87 3.88 -8.16 -8.53
CA HIS A 87 5.15 -8.28 -7.82
C HIS A 87 6.06 -7.04 -7.96
N SER A 88 5.99 -6.34 -9.10
CA SER A 88 6.79 -5.14 -9.34
C SER A 88 6.26 -3.94 -8.53
N VAL A 89 4.95 -3.90 -8.29
CA VAL A 89 4.31 -2.92 -7.41
C VAL A 89 4.63 -3.24 -5.94
N LEU A 90 4.51 -4.51 -5.54
CA LEU A 90 4.79 -4.95 -4.17
C LEU A 90 6.26 -4.80 -3.75
N ARG A 91 7.19 -4.77 -4.72
CA ARG A 91 8.62 -4.57 -4.46
C ARG A 91 9.00 -3.09 -4.27
N GLN A 92 8.09 -2.15 -4.50
CA GLN A 92 8.41 -0.73 -4.34
C GLN A 92 8.70 -0.41 -2.85
N PRO A 93 9.81 0.28 -2.54
CA PRO A 93 10.26 0.47 -1.15
C PRO A 93 9.36 1.39 -0.32
N ASP A 94 8.53 2.19 -0.99
CA ASP A 94 7.57 3.11 -0.39
C ASP A 94 6.22 2.44 -0.08
N LEU A 95 5.96 1.27 -0.64
CA LEU A 95 4.75 0.50 -0.35
C LEU A 95 4.95 -0.37 0.90
N VAL A 96 4.40 0.09 2.02
CA VAL A 96 4.37 -0.65 3.28
C VAL A 96 3.01 -1.35 3.40
N ILE A 97 3.04 -2.67 3.58
CA ILE A 97 1.83 -3.49 3.64
C ILE A 97 1.67 -4.02 5.07
N PRO A 98 0.69 -3.53 5.85
CA PRO A 98 0.47 -3.97 7.23
C PRO A 98 -0.28 -5.33 7.29
N GLY A 99 0.03 -6.25 6.38
CA GLY A 99 -0.63 -7.56 6.25
C GLY A 99 -1.06 -7.85 4.81
N ILE A 100 -2.35 -7.63 4.51
CA ILE A 100 -2.91 -7.91 3.18
C ILE A 100 -2.72 -6.68 2.28
N PRO A 101 -2.19 -6.82 1.05
CA PRO A 101 -2.08 -5.70 0.11
C PRO A 101 -3.45 -5.09 -0.19
N VAL A 102 -3.59 -3.78 0.06
CA VAL A 102 -4.82 -3.02 -0.24
C VAL A 102 -4.57 -2.10 -1.42
N PHE A 103 -5.46 -2.18 -2.41
CA PHE A 103 -5.48 -1.29 -3.57
C PHE A 103 -6.83 -0.60 -3.67
N TYR A 104 -6.80 0.69 -4.00
CA TYR A 104 -7.98 1.51 -4.16
C TYR A 104 -8.28 1.68 -5.65
N VAL A 105 -9.50 1.35 -6.05
CA VAL A 105 -9.99 1.60 -7.40
C VAL A 105 -10.88 2.83 -7.36
N VAL A 106 -10.55 3.85 -8.15
CA VAL A 106 -11.34 5.10 -8.20
C VAL A 106 -11.67 5.41 -9.65
N SER A 107 -12.96 5.64 -9.94
CA SER A 107 -13.36 6.09 -11.28
C SER A 107 -13.21 7.59 -11.45
N ARG A 108 -12.55 8.00 -12.53
CA ARG A 108 -12.40 9.40 -12.96
C ARG A 108 -13.72 10.10 -13.30
N ARG A 109 -14.78 9.33 -13.55
CA ARG A 109 -16.11 9.85 -13.92
C ARG A 109 -16.93 10.29 -12.70
N THR A 110 -16.52 9.88 -11.50
CA THR A 110 -17.24 10.22 -10.26
C THR A 110 -16.85 11.60 -9.74
N THR A 111 -17.79 12.29 -9.08
CA THR A 111 -17.48 13.53 -8.36
C THR A 111 -16.48 13.30 -7.22
N PHE A 112 -16.51 12.10 -6.63
CA PHE A 112 -15.58 11.67 -5.59
C PHE A 112 -14.11 11.69 -6.03
N TYR A 113 -13.82 11.45 -7.32
CA TYR A 113 -12.45 11.48 -7.84
C TYR A 113 -11.72 12.79 -7.50
N ARG A 114 -12.42 13.93 -7.53
CA ARG A 114 -11.84 15.23 -7.17
C ARG A 114 -11.48 15.32 -5.69
N VAL A 115 -12.31 14.74 -4.82
CA VAL A 115 -12.07 14.69 -3.37
C VAL A 115 -10.87 13.78 -3.07
N PHE A 116 -10.85 12.59 -3.68
CA PHE A 116 -9.77 11.62 -3.55
C PHE A 116 -8.43 12.21 -4.00
N ARG A 117 -8.38 12.80 -5.21
CA ARG A 117 -7.16 13.39 -5.76
C ARG A 117 -6.66 14.63 -5.01
N ALA A 118 -7.54 15.32 -4.29
CA ALA A 118 -7.15 16.43 -3.41
C ALA A 118 -6.45 15.94 -2.12
N GLY A 119 -6.45 14.63 -1.83
CA GLY A 119 -5.93 14.09 -0.57
C GLY A 119 -6.87 14.29 0.61
N ASN A 120 -8.10 14.75 0.38
CA ASN A 120 -9.08 15.07 1.42
C ASN A 120 -9.91 13.86 1.87
N TRP A 121 -9.44 12.66 1.55
CA TRP A 121 -10.10 11.42 1.90
C TRP A 121 -9.11 10.47 2.57
N THR A 122 -9.58 9.81 3.63
CA THR A 122 -8.89 8.76 4.36
C THR A 122 -9.76 7.51 4.36
N PRO A 123 -9.17 6.31 4.25
CA PRO A 123 -9.91 5.07 4.40
C PRO A 123 -10.63 5.01 5.77
N PRO A 124 -11.81 4.36 5.83
CA PRO A 124 -12.53 4.12 7.09
C PRO A 124 -11.81 3.10 7.98
#